data_AF-A0A7J4RKU1-F1
#
_entry.id   AF-A0A7J4RKU1-F1
#
_cell.length_a   1.000
_cell.length_b   1.000
_cell.length_c   1.000
_cell.angle_alpha   90.00
_cell.angle_beta   90.00
_cell.angle_gamma   90.00
#
_symmetry.space_group_name_H-M   'P 1'
#
loop_
_entity.id
_entity.type
_entity.pdbx_description
1 polymer ?
#
loop_
_entity_poly.entity_id
_entity_poly.type
_entity_poly.pdbx_seq_one_letter_code
_entity_poly.pdbx_strand_id
1 'polypeptide(L)'
;MKLDEAAILNEVKIRDASNSETIIEKTQSEETDGQTGLVPIFASKWKPDGGLVFPRKIPSKAARSELLRFVSERNEGYLDSVAICWDSLNPPELFNGDSYHDFCLRFEDEMIEFLSQKLLEPHLLGIEEVEIIPRRSGSSHLGRRIIRLMVDLRICLRRFAFYHSVTLEQRKTWQRWMTRTRIVDEHLKELFTDGLETPDGGRFTGKGFRSTWQEGVVACASAMTRAVDIPESEADSADVIAPMIR
;
A
#
# COMPACT_ATOMS: atom_id res chain seq x y z
N MET A 1 -16.21 10.51 37.33
CA MET A 1 -15.29 9.40 37.63
C MET A 1 -13.98 10.05 38.07
N LYS A 2 -13.59 9.95 39.35
CA LYS A 2 -12.30 10.49 39.79
C LYS A 2 -11.23 9.60 39.18
N LEU A 3 -10.38 10.16 38.34
CA LEU A 3 -9.21 9.47 37.80
C LEU A 3 -8.29 9.11 38.98
N ASP A 4 -7.82 7.87 39.02
CA ASP A 4 -6.90 7.39 40.05
C ASP A 4 -5.54 8.07 39.84
N GLU A 5 -5.10 8.86 40.83
CA GLU A 5 -3.83 9.59 40.79
C GLU A 5 -2.64 8.63 40.60
N ALA A 6 -2.72 7.41 41.12
CA ALA A 6 -1.68 6.41 40.95
C ALA A 6 -1.57 5.92 39.49
N ALA A 7 -2.70 5.77 38.81
CA ALA A 7 -2.73 5.36 37.41
C ALA A 7 -2.19 6.48 36.49
N ILE A 8 -2.59 7.73 36.74
CA ILE A 8 -2.04 8.89 36.00
C ILE A 8 -0.51 8.97 36.17
N LEU A 9 -0.01 8.79 37.40
CA LEU A 9 1.42 8.89 37.68
C LEU A 9 2.21 7.75 37.00
N ASN A 10 1.64 6.56 36.88
CA ASN A 10 2.26 5.44 36.16
C ASN A 10 2.31 5.72 34.65
N GLU A 11 1.25 6.29 34.09
CA GLU A 11 1.16 6.59 32.67
C GLU A 11 2.08 7.75 32.25
N VAL A 12 2.25 8.75 33.11
CA VAL A 12 3.29 9.80 32.94
C VAL A 12 4.69 9.18 32.90
N LYS A 13 4.99 8.21 33.78
CA LYS A 13 6.28 7.52 33.76
C LYS A 13 6.50 6.70 32.48
N ILE A 14 5.45 6.09 31.94
CA ILE A 14 5.52 5.34 30.67
C ILE A 14 5.76 6.28 29.48
N ARG A 15 5.15 7.48 29.51
CA ARG A 15 5.38 8.53 28.50
C ARG A 15 6.79 9.09 28.55
N ASP A 16 7.31 9.35 29.75
CA ASP A 16 8.65 9.92 29.92
C ASP A 16 9.77 8.88 29.70
N ALA A 17 9.44 7.59 29.75
CA ALA A 17 10.35 6.52 29.39
C ALA A 17 10.50 6.46 27.86
N SER A 18 11.62 6.95 27.35
CA SER A 18 12.01 6.94 25.93
C SER A 18 12.19 5.54 25.29
N ASN A 19 11.77 4.48 25.97
CA ASN A 19 12.04 3.08 25.64
C ASN A 19 10.79 2.18 25.83
N SER A 20 9.60 2.77 25.90
CA SER A 20 8.34 2.04 26.02
C SER A 20 8.02 1.33 24.71
N GLU A 21 7.75 0.02 24.77
CA GLU A 21 7.28 -0.76 23.61
C GLU A 21 6.10 -0.05 22.95
N THR A 22 6.19 0.14 21.63
CA THR A 22 5.10 0.72 20.84
C THR A 22 3.88 -0.19 20.93
N ILE A 23 2.68 0.36 20.69
CA ILE A 23 1.45 -0.46 20.66
C ILE A 23 1.60 -1.62 19.67
N ILE A 24 2.34 -1.41 18.58
CA ILE A 24 2.60 -2.43 17.56
C ILE A 24 3.44 -3.58 18.12
N GLU A 25 4.49 -3.29 18.88
CA GLU A 25 5.35 -4.31 19.52
C GLU A 25 4.58 -5.12 20.56
N LYS A 26 3.81 -4.45 21.43
CA LYS A 26 2.92 -5.10 22.40
C LYS A 26 1.89 -6.01 21.73
N THR A 27 1.33 -5.56 20.61
CA THR A 27 0.33 -6.37 19.87
C THR A 27 0.96 -7.60 19.21
N GLN A 28 2.19 -7.47 18.69
CA GLN A 28 2.89 -8.59 18.04
C GLN A 28 3.33 -9.66 19.05
N SER A 29 3.72 -9.28 20.27
CA SER A 29 4.05 -10.23 21.34
C SER A 29 2.81 -10.98 21.85
N GLU A 30 1.69 -10.28 22.05
CA GLU A 30 0.40 -10.90 22.42
C GLU A 30 -0.13 -11.88 21.34
N GLU A 31 0.10 -11.59 20.05
CA GLU A 31 -0.31 -12.49 18.96
C GLU A 31 0.52 -13.79 18.90
N THR A 32 1.79 -13.76 19.32
CA THR A 32 2.63 -14.95 19.39
C THR A 32 2.23 -15.90 20.53
N ASP A 33 1.57 -15.40 21.56
CA ASP A 33 1.28 -16.13 22.82
C ASP A 33 -0.11 -16.81 22.86
N GLY A 34 -0.71 -17.08 21.69
CA GLY A 34 -1.76 -18.10 21.59
C GLY A 34 -3.20 -17.63 21.30
N GLN A 35 -3.41 -16.45 20.71
CA GLN A 35 -4.74 -16.08 20.19
C GLN A 35 -5.04 -16.71 18.82
N THR A 36 -5.33 -18.01 18.82
CA THR A 36 -5.80 -18.76 17.65
C THR A 36 -7.10 -18.19 17.08
N GLY A 37 -7.12 -17.80 15.80
CA GLY A 37 -8.33 -17.47 15.05
C GLY A 37 -8.36 -16.11 14.33
N LEU A 38 -7.32 -15.28 14.44
CA LEU A 38 -7.24 -14.03 13.68
C LEU A 38 -6.75 -14.25 12.26
N VAL A 39 -7.38 -13.57 11.31
CA VAL A 39 -6.82 -13.44 9.95
C VAL A 39 -5.50 -12.68 10.06
N PRO A 40 -4.39 -13.21 9.53
CA PRO A 40 -3.11 -12.52 9.53
C PRO A 40 -3.26 -11.17 8.81
N ILE A 41 -2.61 -10.14 9.33
CA ILE A 41 -2.52 -8.86 8.61
C ILE A 41 -1.43 -9.06 7.56
N PHE A 42 -1.85 -9.38 6.33
CA PHE A 42 -0.94 -9.47 5.20
C PHE A 42 -0.21 -8.15 5.00
N ALA A 43 1.07 -8.23 4.61
CA ALA A 43 1.94 -7.07 4.37
C ALA A 43 2.22 -6.20 5.61
N SER A 44 1.95 -6.66 6.84
CA SER A 44 2.27 -5.92 8.08
C SER A 44 3.74 -5.47 8.12
N LYS A 45 4.65 -6.36 7.71
CA LYS A 45 6.11 -6.14 7.65
C LYS A 45 6.61 -5.61 6.30
N TRP A 46 5.75 -5.46 5.30
CA TRP A 46 6.19 -5.03 3.97
C TRP A 46 6.60 -3.55 4.01
N LYS A 47 7.82 -3.24 3.59
CA LYS A 47 8.30 -1.88 3.36
C LYS A 47 8.89 -1.78 1.95
N PRO A 48 8.82 -0.61 1.28
CA PRO A 48 9.51 -0.42 0.01
C PRO A 48 11.03 -0.47 0.22
N ASP A 49 11.76 -1.14 -0.67
CA ASP A 49 13.22 -1.30 -0.55
C ASP A 49 14.00 0.01 -0.75
N GLY A 50 13.41 0.98 -1.45
CA GLY A 50 14.06 2.26 -1.73
C GLY A 50 13.20 3.27 -2.49
N GLY A 51 13.80 4.43 -2.75
CA GLY A 51 13.25 5.51 -3.56
C GLY A 51 12.96 5.11 -5.00
N LEU A 52 11.96 5.75 -5.61
CA LEU A 52 11.67 5.62 -7.04
C LEU A 52 12.19 6.85 -7.77
N VAL A 53 12.71 6.68 -8.98
CA VAL A 53 13.18 7.82 -9.78
C VAL A 53 11.99 8.64 -10.28
N PHE A 54 11.94 9.92 -9.92
CA PHE A 54 10.92 10.85 -10.41
C PHE A 54 11.43 11.66 -11.60
N PRO A 55 10.75 11.65 -12.76
CA PRO A 55 11.12 12.47 -13.91
C PRO A 55 11.01 13.98 -13.62
N ARG A 56 10.19 14.36 -12.62
CA ARG A 56 10.02 15.72 -12.14
C ARG A 56 9.88 15.71 -10.63
N LYS A 57 10.45 16.71 -9.95
CA LYS A 57 10.23 16.90 -8.51
C LYS A 57 8.74 17.13 -8.23
N ILE A 58 8.28 16.63 -7.10
CA ILE A 58 6.86 16.68 -6.70
C ILE A 58 6.65 17.70 -5.58
N PRO A 59 5.59 18.53 -5.62
CA PRO A 59 5.23 19.40 -4.52
C PRO A 59 4.79 18.59 -3.29
N SER A 60 5.34 18.89 -2.12
CA SER A 60 4.93 18.25 -0.86
C SER A 60 3.44 18.42 -0.57
N LYS A 61 2.89 19.60 -0.88
CA LYS A 61 1.46 19.89 -0.75
C LYS A 61 0.59 18.92 -1.56
N ALA A 62 1.06 18.47 -2.73
CA ALA A 62 0.31 17.50 -3.54
C ALA A 62 0.29 16.11 -2.89
N ALA A 63 1.43 15.66 -2.35
CA ALA A 63 1.52 14.40 -1.61
C ALA A 63 0.62 14.43 -0.35
N ARG A 64 0.68 15.53 0.41
CA ARG A 64 -0.17 15.75 1.58
C ARG A 64 -1.66 15.72 1.22
N SER A 65 -2.05 16.38 0.14
CA SER A 65 -3.44 16.41 -0.31
C SER A 65 -3.96 15.03 -0.71
N GLU A 66 -3.15 14.23 -1.42
CA GLU A 66 -3.55 12.87 -1.79
C GLU A 66 -3.61 11.95 -0.57
N LEU A 67 -2.67 12.09 0.37
CA LEU A 67 -2.70 11.36 1.64
C LEU A 67 -3.99 11.63 2.42
N LEU A 68 -4.35 12.91 2.59
CA LEU A 68 -5.57 13.29 3.32
C LEU A 68 -6.84 12.86 2.57
N ARG A 69 -6.85 12.97 1.24
CA ARG A 69 -7.95 12.43 0.42
C ARG A 69 -8.11 10.93 0.68
N PHE A 70 -7.05 10.14 0.61
CA PHE A 70 -7.09 8.70 0.87
C PHE A 70 -7.57 8.38 2.29
N VAL A 71 -7.09 9.11 3.30
CA VAL A 71 -7.54 8.95 4.68
C VAL A 71 -9.04 9.27 4.82
N SER A 72 -9.55 10.30 4.14
CA SER A 72 -10.97 10.66 4.20
C SER A 72 -11.90 9.57 3.64
N GLU A 73 -11.43 8.74 2.70
CA GLU A 73 -12.25 7.70 2.07
C GLU A 73 -12.57 6.53 3.03
N ARG A 74 -11.72 6.27 4.03
CA ARG A 74 -11.82 5.06 4.88
C ARG A 74 -11.51 5.22 6.36
N ASN A 75 -10.75 6.26 6.71
CA ASN A 75 -10.11 6.44 8.01
C ASN A 75 -10.27 7.89 8.51
N GLU A 76 -11.43 8.51 8.26
CA GLU A 76 -11.72 9.92 8.58
C GLU A 76 -11.30 10.33 10.00
N GLY A 77 -11.53 9.47 11.00
CA GLY A 77 -11.17 9.74 12.41
C GLY A 77 -9.67 9.95 12.67
N TYR A 78 -8.80 9.65 11.70
CA TYR A 78 -7.36 9.90 11.79
C TYR A 78 -6.91 11.12 10.96
N LEU A 79 -7.81 11.85 10.31
CA LEU A 79 -7.47 12.99 9.43
C LEU A 79 -6.59 14.02 10.14
N ASP A 80 -7.03 14.50 11.31
CA ASP A 80 -6.28 15.49 12.07
C ASP A 80 -4.93 14.95 12.53
N SER A 81 -4.89 13.68 12.97
CA SER A 81 -3.67 13.03 13.44
C SER A 81 -2.63 12.92 12.31
N VAL A 82 -3.06 12.50 11.12
CA VAL A 82 -2.22 12.41 9.93
C VAL A 82 -1.76 13.79 9.46
N ALA A 83 -2.64 14.78 9.47
CA ALA A 83 -2.31 16.15 9.08
C ALA A 83 -1.26 16.78 10.02
N ILE A 84 -1.48 16.67 11.33
CA ILE A 84 -0.57 17.20 12.37
C ILE A 84 0.80 16.53 12.26
N CYS A 85 0.83 15.19 12.17
CA CYS A 85 2.08 14.45 12.05
C CYS A 85 2.85 14.84 10.78
N TRP A 86 2.17 14.91 9.63
CA TRP A 86 2.79 15.34 8.38
C TRP A 86 3.44 16.73 8.50
N ASP A 87 2.71 17.68 9.10
CA ASP A 87 3.17 19.07 9.23
C ASP A 87 4.30 19.20 10.27
N SER A 88 4.30 18.38 11.33
CA SER A 88 5.34 18.36 12.36
C SER A 88 6.74 17.99 11.83
N LEU A 89 6.79 17.18 10.76
CA LEU A 89 8.03 16.71 10.16
C LEU A 89 8.69 17.72 9.21
N ASN A 90 8.11 18.92 9.09
CA ASN A 90 8.62 20.03 8.27
C ASN A 90 9.05 19.57 6.87
N PRO A 91 8.12 19.06 6.04
CA PRO A 91 8.46 18.51 4.74
C PRO A 91 9.07 19.60 3.84
N PRO A 92 10.06 19.25 2.99
CA PRO A 92 10.57 20.18 1.99
C PRO A 92 9.46 20.59 1.01
N GLU A 93 9.59 21.75 0.35
CA GLU A 93 8.59 22.19 -0.63
C GLU A 93 8.46 21.23 -1.82
N LEU A 94 9.59 20.64 -2.25
CA LEU A 94 9.70 19.74 -3.38
C LEU A 94 10.47 18.47 -2.99
N PHE A 95 9.92 17.30 -3.31
CA PHE A 95 10.61 16.03 -3.16
C PHE A 95 11.20 15.53 -4.48
N ASN A 96 12.35 14.86 -4.38
CA ASN A 96 12.82 13.91 -5.37
C ASN A 96 12.46 12.48 -4.90
N GLY A 97 12.89 11.47 -5.65
CA GLY A 97 12.59 10.07 -5.35
C GLY A 97 13.04 9.61 -3.96
N ASP A 98 14.30 9.88 -3.65
CA ASP A 98 14.95 9.42 -2.43
C ASP A 98 14.46 10.23 -1.22
N SER A 99 14.39 11.56 -1.34
CA SER A 99 13.91 12.43 -0.25
C SER A 99 12.44 12.18 0.09
N TYR A 100 11.62 11.79 -0.90
CA TYR A 100 10.26 11.36 -0.64
C TYR A 100 10.22 10.04 0.13
N HIS A 101 11.04 9.07 -0.25
CA HIS A 101 11.12 7.77 0.42
C HIS A 101 11.58 7.91 1.87
N ASP A 102 12.67 8.63 2.11
CA ASP A 102 13.18 8.88 3.45
C ASP A 102 12.17 9.64 4.32
N PHE A 103 11.45 10.60 3.73
CA PHE A 103 10.37 11.29 4.41
C PHE A 103 9.23 10.34 4.77
N CYS A 104 8.83 9.43 3.89
CA CYS A 104 7.77 8.47 4.14
C CYS A 104 8.13 7.48 5.26
N LEU A 105 9.41 7.07 5.36
CA LEU A 105 9.88 6.25 6.48
C LEU A 105 9.79 7.01 7.79
N ARG A 106 10.28 8.25 7.85
CA ARG A 106 10.16 9.10 9.04
C ARG A 106 8.71 9.39 9.42
N PHE A 107 7.85 9.62 8.44
CA PHE A 107 6.42 9.81 8.65
C PHE A 107 5.76 8.56 9.25
N GLU A 108 6.12 7.37 8.78
CA GLU A 108 5.63 6.13 9.36
C GLU A 108 6.02 5.98 10.83
N ASP A 109 7.30 6.19 11.14
CA ASP A 109 7.84 6.05 12.51
C ASP A 109 7.20 7.08 13.45
N GLU A 110 7.11 8.34 13.04
CA GLU A 110 6.46 9.42 13.80
C GLU A 110 4.96 9.17 14.00
N MET A 111 4.25 8.66 12.98
CA MET A 111 2.83 8.31 13.10
C MET A 111 2.61 7.19 14.12
N ILE A 112 3.49 6.19 14.16
CA ILE A 112 3.40 5.09 15.14
C ILE A 112 3.61 5.62 16.55
N GLU A 113 4.61 6.48 16.74
CA GLU A 113 4.87 7.12 18.03
C GLU A 113 3.70 8.00 18.46
N PHE A 114 3.23 8.87 17.57
CA PHE A 114 2.10 9.78 17.82
C PHE A 114 0.83 9.02 18.24
N LEU A 115 0.49 7.94 17.52
CA LEU A 115 -0.68 7.11 17.86
C LEU A 115 -0.47 6.34 19.17
N SER A 116 0.76 5.93 19.47
CA SER A 116 1.11 5.27 20.74
C SER A 116 0.94 6.21 21.93
N GLN A 117 1.45 7.43 21.82
CA GLN A 117 1.33 8.44 22.88
C GLN A 117 -0.12 8.90 23.10
N LYS A 118 -0.92 8.94 22.02
CA LYS A 118 -2.33 9.29 22.07
C LYS A 118 -3.14 8.29 22.89
N LEU A 119 -2.82 6.99 22.81
CA LEU A 119 -3.52 5.97 23.62
C LEU A 119 -3.31 6.18 25.13
N LEU A 120 -2.16 6.77 25.50
CA LEU A 120 -1.80 7.08 26.89
C LEU A 120 -2.48 8.37 27.41
N GLU A 121 -3.40 8.98 26.66
CA GLU A 121 -4.07 10.22 27.08
C GLU A 121 -4.93 10.00 28.33
N PRO A 122 -4.91 10.92 29.33
CA PRO A 122 -5.60 10.69 30.60
C PRO A 122 -7.11 10.41 30.48
N HIS A 123 -7.74 10.88 29.39
CA HIS A 123 -9.16 10.64 29.14
C HIS A 123 -9.45 9.29 28.47
N LEU A 124 -8.42 8.58 28.02
CA LEU A 124 -8.46 7.22 27.49
C LEU A 124 -7.93 6.18 28.49
N LEU A 125 -7.55 6.63 29.70
CA LEU A 125 -6.96 5.81 30.74
C LEU A 125 -7.84 4.58 31.06
N GLY A 126 -7.20 3.41 31.05
CA GLY A 126 -7.84 2.11 31.29
C GLY A 126 -8.47 1.46 30.06
N ILE A 127 -8.55 2.13 28.91
CA ILE A 127 -9.11 1.52 27.69
C ILE A 127 -8.25 0.34 27.18
N GLU A 128 -6.94 0.36 27.45
CA GLU A 128 -6.02 -0.71 27.06
C GLU A 128 -6.43 -2.07 27.64
N GLU A 129 -6.90 -2.08 28.89
CA GLU A 129 -7.27 -3.30 29.63
C GLU A 129 -8.74 -3.68 29.44
N VAL A 130 -9.57 -2.76 28.92
CA VAL A 130 -11.00 -3.02 28.70
C VAL A 130 -11.18 -4.02 27.56
N GLU A 131 -12.04 -5.01 27.79
CA GLU A 131 -12.46 -5.94 26.75
C GLU A 131 -13.35 -5.23 25.73
N ILE A 132 -12.80 -4.86 24.55
CA ILE A 132 -13.55 -4.15 23.49
C ILE A 132 -14.38 -5.14 22.66
N ILE A 133 -13.84 -6.33 22.40
CA ILE A 133 -14.46 -7.44 21.68
C ILE A 133 -14.25 -8.69 22.52
N PRO A 134 -15.15 -9.69 22.49
CA PRO A 134 -14.97 -10.93 23.23
C PRO A 134 -13.54 -11.50 23.14
N ARG A 135 -12.92 -11.66 24.31
CA ARG A 135 -11.55 -12.13 24.58
C ARG A 135 -10.44 -11.24 24.00
N ARG A 136 -10.70 -9.94 23.84
CA ARG A 136 -9.75 -8.96 23.29
C ARG A 136 -9.67 -7.72 24.17
N SER A 137 -8.49 -7.51 24.76
CA SER A 137 -8.12 -6.25 25.38
C SER A 137 -8.16 -5.11 24.36
N GLY A 138 -8.28 -3.89 24.86
CA GLY A 138 -8.20 -2.70 24.04
C GLY A 138 -6.82 -2.51 23.42
N SER A 139 -5.75 -2.85 24.13
CA SER A 139 -4.37 -2.84 23.61
C SER A 139 -4.26 -3.64 22.31
N SER A 140 -4.66 -4.92 22.36
CA SER A 140 -4.64 -5.85 21.23
C SER A 140 -5.52 -5.37 20.07
N HIS A 141 -6.74 -4.95 20.37
CA HIS A 141 -7.70 -4.53 19.35
C HIS A 141 -7.25 -3.25 18.63
N LEU A 142 -6.87 -2.22 19.39
CA LEU A 142 -6.45 -0.93 18.86
C LEU A 142 -5.12 -1.05 18.13
N GLY A 143 -4.18 -1.84 18.65
CA GLY A 143 -2.91 -2.09 17.97
C GLY A 143 -3.08 -2.75 16.61
N ARG A 144 -3.95 -3.75 16.48
CA ARG A 144 -4.28 -4.32 15.15
C ARG A 144 -4.89 -3.30 14.21
N ARG A 145 -5.70 -2.35 14.71
CA ARG A 145 -6.24 -1.27 13.88
C ARG A 145 -5.16 -0.28 13.43
N ILE A 146 -4.23 0.07 14.32
CA ILE A 146 -3.08 0.91 13.99
C ILE A 146 -2.21 0.24 12.94
N ILE A 147 -1.88 -1.06 13.09
CA ILE A 147 -1.09 -1.80 12.08
C ILE A 147 -1.77 -1.75 10.71
N ARG A 148 -3.09 -1.95 10.64
CA ARG A 148 -3.84 -1.87 9.38
C ARG A 148 -3.82 -0.46 8.78
N LEU A 149 -4.03 0.56 9.61
CA LEU A 149 -3.91 1.96 9.17
C LEU A 149 -2.52 2.21 8.59
N MET A 150 -1.45 1.78 9.27
CA MET A 150 -0.08 1.99 8.78
C MET A 150 0.18 1.28 7.45
N VAL A 151 -0.33 0.07 7.26
CA VAL A 151 -0.26 -0.62 5.95
C VAL A 151 -0.98 0.20 4.87
N ASP A 152 -2.18 0.70 5.16
CA ASP A 152 -2.95 1.53 4.21
C ASP A 152 -2.23 2.83 3.86
N LEU A 153 -1.69 3.56 4.84
CA LEU A 153 -0.92 4.79 4.64
C LEU A 153 0.35 4.52 3.82
N ARG A 154 1.10 3.46 4.15
CA ARG A 154 2.32 3.06 3.44
C ARG A 154 2.04 2.73 1.98
N ILE A 155 0.97 1.97 1.70
CA ILE A 155 0.54 1.64 0.34
C ILE A 155 0.11 2.90 -0.40
N CYS A 156 -0.64 3.80 0.23
CA CYS A 156 -1.05 5.07 -0.36
C CYS A 156 0.17 5.90 -0.80
N LEU A 157 1.12 6.13 0.10
CA LEU A 157 2.34 6.87 -0.18
C LEU A 157 3.18 6.19 -1.28
N ARG A 158 3.28 4.86 -1.27
CA ARG A 158 3.99 4.14 -2.33
C ARG A 158 3.30 4.25 -3.69
N ARG A 159 1.96 4.18 -3.74
CA ARG A 159 1.19 4.37 -4.97
C ARG A 159 1.39 5.78 -5.54
N PHE A 160 1.42 6.79 -4.67
CA PHE A 160 1.73 8.16 -5.06
C PHE A 160 3.13 8.25 -5.69
N ALA A 161 4.15 7.63 -5.07
CA ALA A 161 5.48 7.56 -5.65
C ALA A 161 5.49 6.90 -7.04
N PHE A 162 4.81 5.76 -7.21
CA PHE A 162 4.72 5.09 -8.51
C PHE A 162 4.05 5.95 -9.57
N TYR A 163 2.96 6.66 -9.22
CA TYR A 163 2.30 7.57 -10.15
C TYR A 163 3.26 8.64 -10.68
N HIS A 164 4.13 9.15 -9.81
CA HIS A 164 5.11 10.17 -10.14
C HIS A 164 6.44 9.64 -10.70
N SER A 165 6.70 8.33 -10.66
CA SER A 165 7.84 7.72 -11.34
C SER A 165 7.57 7.43 -12.82
N VAL A 166 6.30 7.45 -13.25
CA VAL A 166 5.93 7.16 -14.64
C VAL A 166 6.42 8.26 -15.59
N THR A 167 7.25 7.86 -16.56
CA THR A 167 7.76 8.72 -17.63
C THR A 167 6.75 8.95 -18.76
N LEU A 168 6.94 10.00 -19.56
CA LEU A 168 6.12 10.24 -20.75
C LEU A 168 6.26 9.12 -21.79
N GLU A 169 7.46 8.57 -21.94
CA GLU A 169 7.73 7.49 -22.90
C GLU A 169 7.04 6.18 -22.50
N GLN A 170 7.00 5.87 -21.20
CA GLN A 170 6.17 4.76 -20.69
C GLN A 170 4.69 4.98 -21.04
N ARG A 171 4.14 6.18 -20.83
CA ARG A 171 2.72 6.48 -21.16
C ARG A 171 2.43 6.32 -22.66
N LYS A 172 3.33 6.80 -23.54
CA LYS A 172 3.21 6.60 -24.99
C LYS A 172 3.25 5.12 -25.37
N THR A 173 4.14 4.36 -24.73
CA THR A 173 4.27 2.93 -24.95
C THR A 173 3.02 2.18 -24.52
N TRP A 174 2.50 2.47 -23.32
CA TRP A 174 1.25 1.88 -22.82
C TRP A 174 0.08 2.21 -23.73
N GLN A 175 -0.06 3.46 -24.19
CA GLN A 175 -1.12 3.83 -25.13
C GLN A 175 -1.04 3.02 -26.44
N ARG A 176 0.17 2.84 -26.98
CA ARG A 176 0.40 2.03 -28.17
C ARG A 176 0.03 0.57 -27.93
N TRP A 177 0.45 0.00 -26.79
CA TRP A 177 0.14 -1.38 -26.42
C TRP A 177 -1.35 -1.59 -26.23
N MET A 178 -2.03 -0.74 -25.47
CA MET A 178 -3.48 -0.80 -25.28
C MET A 178 -4.25 -0.71 -26.62
N THR A 179 -3.81 0.19 -27.51
CA THR A 179 -4.44 0.32 -28.84
C THR A 179 -4.24 -0.93 -29.69
N ARG A 180 -3.04 -1.51 -29.67
CA ARG A 180 -2.74 -2.75 -30.40
C ARG A 180 -3.54 -3.92 -29.86
N THR A 181 -3.61 -4.08 -28.53
CA THR A 181 -4.42 -5.14 -27.90
C THR A 181 -5.88 -5.03 -28.33
N ARG A 182 -6.45 -3.82 -28.33
CA ARG A 182 -7.83 -3.59 -28.76
C ARG A 182 -8.07 -3.92 -30.24
N ILE A 183 -7.15 -3.52 -31.13
CA ILE A 183 -7.25 -3.84 -32.56
C ILE A 183 -7.16 -5.36 -32.78
N VAL A 184 -6.23 -6.04 -32.10
CA VAL A 184 -6.09 -7.50 -32.19
C VAL A 184 -7.34 -8.20 -31.68
N ASP A 185 -7.90 -7.76 -30.55
CA ASP A 185 -9.15 -8.30 -30.02
C ASP A 185 -10.34 -8.12 -30.96
N GLU A 186 -10.45 -6.96 -31.63
CA GLU A 186 -11.49 -6.70 -32.62
C GLU A 186 -11.35 -7.67 -33.81
N HIS A 187 -10.14 -7.85 -34.34
CA HIS A 187 -9.90 -8.81 -35.43
C HIS A 187 -10.10 -10.27 -35.00
N LEU A 188 -9.67 -10.66 -33.80
CA LEU A 188 -9.93 -11.99 -33.26
C LEU A 188 -11.42 -12.22 -33.07
N LYS A 189 -12.16 -11.21 -32.62
CA LYS A 189 -13.61 -11.30 -32.48
C LYS A 189 -14.29 -11.51 -33.83
N GLU A 190 -13.93 -10.75 -34.86
CA GLU A 190 -14.41 -10.97 -36.23
C GLU A 190 -14.11 -12.39 -36.69
N LEU A 191 -12.84 -12.83 -36.55
CA LEU A 191 -12.40 -14.18 -36.89
C LEU A 191 -13.23 -15.27 -36.20
N PHE A 192 -13.49 -15.15 -34.90
CA PHE A 192 -14.25 -16.15 -34.15
C PHE A 192 -15.76 -16.06 -34.35
N THR A 193 -16.29 -14.91 -34.75
CA THR A 193 -17.72 -14.69 -35.00
C THR A 193 -18.12 -15.13 -36.40
N ASP A 194 -17.37 -14.69 -37.42
CA ASP A 194 -17.69 -14.95 -38.83
C ASP A 194 -17.09 -16.27 -39.32
N GLY A 195 -15.93 -16.63 -38.76
CA GLY A 195 -15.19 -17.85 -39.08
C GLY A 195 -14.40 -17.79 -40.38
N LEU A 196 -13.24 -18.45 -40.42
CA LEU A 196 -12.53 -18.73 -41.68
C LEU A 196 -12.92 -20.08 -42.24
N GLU A 197 -13.13 -20.18 -43.55
CA GLU A 197 -13.36 -21.46 -44.22
C GLU A 197 -12.12 -22.36 -44.11
N THR A 198 -12.32 -23.61 -43.70
CA THR A 198 -11.24 -24.60 -43.65
C THR A 198 -11.25 -25.47 -44.91
N PRO A 199 -10.09 -26.05 -45.31
CA PRO A 199 -10.01 -26.94 -46.48
C PRO A 199 -10.99 -28.12 -46.46
N ASP A 200 -11.40 -28.55 -45.26
CA ASP A 200 -12.33 -29.66 -45.04
C ASP A 200 -13.82 -29.23 -45.13
N GLY A 201 -14.11 -27.98 -45.53
CA GLY A 201 -15.47 -27.43 -45.63
C GLY A 201 -16.10 -26.98 -44.31
N GLY A 202 -15.32 -26.95 -43.23
CA GLY A 202 -15.71 -26.42 -41.93
C GLY A 202 -15.46 -24.91 -41.81
N ARG A 203 -15.75 -24.36 -40.63
CA ARG A 203 -15.34 -23.00 -40.26
C ARG A 203 -14.50 -23.01 -39.00
N PHE A 204 -13.37 -22.31 -39.02
CA PHE A 204 -12.59 -22.01 -37.84
C PHE A 204 -13.34 -20.97 -37.00
N THR A 205 -14.02 -21.42 -35.94
CA THR A 205 -14.78 -20.59 -35.00
C THR A 205 -14.39 -20.94 -33.56
N GLY A 206 -14.85 -20.17 -32.57
CA GLY A 206 -14.52 -20.45 -31.18
C GLY A 206 -15.06 -19.43 -30.19
N LYS A 207 -14.78 -19.66 -28.90
CA LYS A 207 -15.07 -18.70 -27.84
C LYS A 207 -14.05 -17.55 -27.94
N GLY A 208 -14.50 -16.40 -28.41
CA GLY A 208 -13.64 -15.22 -28.53
C GLY A 208 -13.06 -14.77 -27.18
N PHE A 209 -11.80 -14.36 -27.19
CA PHE A 209 -11.17 -13.67 -26.07
C PHE A 209 -11.63 -12.21 -26.05
N ARG A 210 -11.77 -11.64 -24.83
CA ARG A 210 -12.07 -10.21 -24.66
C ARG A 210 -11.18 -9.65 -23.57
N SER A 211 -10.39 -8.65 -23.93
CA SER A 211 -9.59 -7.84 -23.01
C SER A 211 -10.24 -6.48 -22.75
N THR A 212 -11.52 -6.28 -23.10
CA THR A 212 -12.23 -5.01 -22.91
C THR A 212 -12.12 -4.55 -21.46
N TRP A 213 -11.57 -3.34 -21.24
CA TRP A 213 -11.27 -2.73 -19.93
C TRP A 213 -10.09 -3.33 -19.16
N GLN A 214 -9.37 -4.29 -19.75
CA GLN A 214 -8.19 -4.93 -19.19
C GLN A 214 -6.91 -4.54 -19.92
N GLU A 215 -7.00 -3.70 -20.95
CA GLU A 215 -5.85 -3.32 -21.78
C GLU A 215 -4.78 -2.59 -20.95
N GLY A 216 -5.19 -1.85 -19.91
CA GLY A 216 -4.27 -1.16 -19.00
C GLY A 216 -3.30 -2.07 -18.24
N VAL A 217 -3.58 -3.38 -18.16
CA VAL A 217 -2.68 -4.39 -17.55
C VAL A 217 -1.31 -4.43 -18.24
N VAL A 218 -1.20 -3.97 -19.49
CA VAL A 218 0.08 -3.86 -20.20
C VAL A 218 1.11 -2.98 -19.45
N ALA A 219 0.67 -2.08 -18.57
CA ALA A 219 1.56 -1.30 -17.71
C ALA A 219 2.36 -2.19 -16.75
N CYS A 220 1.74 -3.26 -16.22
CA CYS A 220 2.43 -4.22 -15.34
C CYS A 220 3.57 -4.92 -16.10
N ALA A 221 3.31 -5.38 -17.33
CA ALA A 221 4.31 -6.02 -18.16
C ALA A 221 5.50 -5.10 -18.48
N SER A 222 5.27 -3.78 -18.57
CA SER A 222 6.36 -2.82 -18.84
C SER A 222 7.33 -2.63 -17.67
N ALA A 223 6.95 -3.03 -16.45
CA ALA A 223 7.80 -2.97 -15.28
C ALA A 223 8.65 -4.24 -15.08
N MET A 224 8.44 -5.26 -15.92
CA MET A 224 9.10 -6.56 -15.82
C MET A 224 10.43 -6.56 -16.58
N THR A 225 11.40 -7.29 -16.05
CA THR A 225 12.70 -7.54 -16.69
C THR A 225 12.53 -8.66 -17.70
N ARG A 226 12.71 -8.36 -18.98
CA ARG A 226 12.56 -9.36 -20.06
C ARG A 226 13.91 -10.03 -20.32
N ALA A 227 13.90 -11.37 -20.46
CA ALA A 227 15.12 -12.13 -20.79
C ALA A 227 15.82 -11.65 -22.06
N VAL A 228 15.07 -11.15 -23.04
CA VAL A 228 15.61 -10.61 -24.30
C VAL A 228 16.35 -9.28 -24.16
N ASP A 229 16.18 -8.57 -23.04
CA ASP A 229 16.80 -7.27 -22.78
C ASP A 229 18.08 -7.38 -21.92
N ILE A 230 18.42 -8.58 -21.44
CA ILE A 230 19.56 -8.84 -20.56
C ILE A 230 20.54 -9.85 -21.18
N PRO A 231 21.80 -9.93 -20.72
CA PRO A 231 22.77 -10.91 -21.20
C PRO A 231 22.32 -12.36 -20.96
N GLU A 232 22.70 -13.27 -21.85
CA GLU A 232 22.31 -14.69 -21.78
C GLU A 232 22.73 -15.37 -20.46
N SER A 233 23.87 -14.96 -19.89
CA SER A 233 24.34 -15.44 -18.58
C SER A 233 23.44 -15.06 -17.40
N GLU A 234 22.58 -14.05 -17.58
CA GLU A 234 21.66 -13.52 -16.56
C GLU A 234 20.20 -13.85 -16.88
N ALA A 235 19.92 -14.65 -17.92
CA ALA A 235 18.57 -14.95 -18.38
C ALA A 235 17.66 -15.52 -17.27
N ASP A 236 18.24 -16.30 -16.33
CA ASP A 236 17.52 -16.88 -15.19
C ASP A 236 17.01 -15.84 -14.17
N SER A 237 17.50 -14.60 -14.23
CA SER A 237 17.04 -13.48 -13.39
C SER A 237 15.86 -12.71 -13.97
N ALA A 238 15.46 -13.02 -15.22
CA ALA A 238 14.33 -12.37 -15.86
C ALA A 238 13.00 -12.75 -15.19
N ASP A 239 12.04 -11.82 -15.25
CA ASP A 239 10.71 -12.09 -14.74
C ASP A 239 9.95 -13.05 -15.69
N VAL A 240 9.36 -14.10 -15.11
CA VAL A 240 8.61 -15.12 -15.86
C VAL A 240 7.11 -14.94 -15.63
N ILE A 241 6.35 -14.80 -16.72
CA ILE A 241 4.89 -14.84 -16.69
C ILE A 241 4.44 -16.27 -16.99
N ALA A 242 3.91 -16.97 -15.98
CA ALA A 242 3.27 -18.25 -16.20
C ALA A 242 1.84 -18.05 -16.76
N PRO A 243 1.45 -18.69 -17.87
CA PRO A 243 0.07 -18.67 -18.34
C PRO A 243 -0.79 -19.48 -17.38
N MET A 244 -1.50 -18.78 -16.49
CA MET A 244 -2.48 -19.38 -15.59
C MET A 244 -3.84 -19.38 -16.30
N ILE A 245 -4.23 -20.51 -16.89
CA ILE A 245 -5.61 -20.72 -17.36
C ILE A 245 -6.43 -21.16 -16.15
N ARG A 246 -7.50 -20.42 -15.85
CA ARG A 246 -8.43 -20.71 -14.76
C ARG A 246 -9.73 -21.31 -15.30
#